data_AF-A0A847KL82-F1
#
_entry.id   AF-A0A847KL82-F1
#
_cell.length_a   1.000
_cell.length_b   1.000
_cell.length_c   1.000
_cell.angle_alpha   90.00
_cell.angle_beta   90.00
_cell.angle_gamma   90.00
#
_symmetry.space_group_name_H-M   'P 1'
#
loop_
_entity.id
_entity.type
_entity.pdbx_description
1 polymer ?
#
loop_
_entity_poly.entity_id
_entity_poly.type
_entity_poly.pdbx_seq_one_letter_code
_entity_poly.pdbx_strand_id
1 'polypeptide(L)' 'GEEEIGELAGQIIAALPAEAYPHFTELTTHHVLQPGYGFGKSFDVGLDLILDGIEEAAAREG' A
#
# COMPACT_ATOMS: atom_id res chain seq x y z
N GLY A 1 -11.52 -5.03 11.27
CA GLY A 1 -10.20 -4.88 11.92
C GLY A 1 -9.08 -5.04 10.89
N GLU A 2 -7.81 -4.83 11.22
CA GLU A 2 -6.71 -5.02 10.23
C GLU A 2 -6.67 -6.43 9.63
N GLU A 3 -6.94 -7.47 10.43
CA GLU A 3 -7.02 -8.86 9.95
C GLU A 3 -8.14 -9.06 8.92
N GLU A 4 -9.32 -8.52 9.18
CA GLU A 4 -10.49 -8.59 8.29
C GLU A 4 -10.23 -7.90 6.94
N ILE A 5 -9.51 -6.77 6.96
CA ILE A 5 -9.09 -6.07 5.73
C ILE A 5 -8.04 -6.92 4.98
N GLY A 6 -7.12 -7.56 5.70
CA GLY A 6 -6.13 -8.47 5.11
C GLY A 6 -6.76 -9.69 4.43
N GLU A 7 -7.74 -10.32 5.07
CA GLU A 7 -8.49 -11.45 4.48
C GLU A 7 -9.27 -11.03 3.23
N LEU A 8 -9.96 -9.89 3.27
CA LEU A 8 -10.68 -9.34 2.12
C LEU A 8 -9.73 -9.02 0.96
N ALA A 9 -8.57 -8.42 1.25
CA ALA A 9 -7.55 -8.15 0.23
C ALA A 9 -7.07 -9.45 -0.42
N GLY A 10 -6.80 -10.50 0.37
CA GLY A 10 -6.42 -11.82 -0.14
C GLY A 10 -7.46 -12.42 -1.11
N GLN A 11 -8.75 -12.29 -0.79
CA GLN A 11 -9.84 -12.75 -1.66
C GLN A 11 -9.91 -11.99 -2.99
N ILE A 12 -9.71 -10.66 -2.96
CA ILE A 12 -9.69 -9.81 -4.16
C ILE A 12 -8.51 -10.20 -5.06
N ILE A 13 -7.32 -10.40 -4.47
CA ILE A 13 -6.10 -10.77 -5.19
C ILE A 13 -6.26 -12.15 -5.85
N ALA A 14 -6.83 -13.13 -5.14
CA ALA A 14 -7.07 -14.46 -5.69
C ALA A 14 -8.05 -14.49 -6.86
N ALA A 15 -8.93 -13.48 -6.97
CA ALA A 15 -9.89 -13.35 -8.07
C ALA A 15 -9.34 -12.63 -9.30
N LEU A 16 -8.15 -12.01 -9.22
CA LEU A 16 -7.56 -11.26 -10.31
C LEU A 16 -6.73 -12.16 -11.24
N PRO A 17 -6.84 -12.00 -12.58
CA PRO A 17 -6.00 -12.73 -13.52
C PRO A 17 -4.55 -12.24 -13.41
N ALA A 18 -3.66 -13.12 -12.93
CA ALA A 18 -2.26 -12.79 -12.65
C ALA A 18 -1.50 -12.30 -13.91
N GLU A 19 -1.84 -12.84 -15.07
CA GLU A 19 -1.22 -12.52 -16.36
C GLU A 19 -1.56 -11.11 -16.84
N ALA A 20 -2.69 -10.55 -16.39
CA ALA A 20 -3.09 -9.18 -16.73
C ALA A 20 -2.40 -8.13 -15.85
N TYR A 21 -1.94 -8.51 -14.65
CA TYR A 21 -1.37 -7.60 -13.66
C TYR A 21 -0.11 -8.19 -13.01
N PRO A 22 0.98 -8.37 -13.76
CA PRO A 22 2.19 -9.03 -13.25
C PRO A 22 2.81 -8.30 -12.05
N HIS A 23 2.93 -6.98 -12.10
CA HIS A 23 3.50 -6.20 -10.99
C HIS A 23 2.60 -6.16 -9.75
N PHE A 24 1.28 -6.21 -9.94
CA PHE A 24 0.35 -6.28 -8.83
C PHE A 24 0.42 -7.66 -8.15
N THR A 25 0.54 -8.72 -8.94
CA THR A 25 0.72 -10.09 -8.44
C THR A 25 2.04 -10.22 -7.67
N GLU A 26 3.11 -9.61 -8.15
CA GLU A 26 4.41 -9.55 -7.48
C GLU A 26 4.32 -8.82 -6.14
N LEU A 27 3.77 -7.60 -6.13
CA LEU A 27 3.58 -6.80 -4.91
C LEU A 27 2.78 -7.56 -3.85
N THR A 28 1.71 -8.22 -4.27
CA THR A 28 0.80 -8.89 -3.35
C THR A 28 1.41 -10.16 -2.77
N THR A 29 2.07 -10.97 -3.60
CA THR A 29 2.75 -12.20 -3.16
C THR A 29 3.94 -11.90 -2.25
N HIS A 30 4.77 -10.91 -2.60
CA HIS A 30 6.01 -10.64 -1.88
C HIS A 30 5.88 -9.68 -0.71
N HIS A 31 4.83 -8.86 -0.64
CA HIS A 31 4.69 -7.86 0.42
C HIS A 31 3.36 -7.97 1.18
N VAL A 32 2.22 -8.00 0.48
CA VAL A 32 0.89 -7.93 1.13
C VAL A 32 0.52 -9.21 1.87
N LEU A 33 0.81 -10.38 1.29
CA LEU A 33 0.47 -11.69 1.87
C LEU A 33 1.53 -12.22 2.85
N GLN A 34 2.60 -11.47 3.10
CA GLN A 34 3.65 -11.91 4.01
C GLN A 34 3.19 -11.78 5.48
N PRO A 35 3.58 -12.74 6.35
CA PRO A 35 3.31 -12.63 7.78
C PRO A 35 3.84 -11.31 8.36
N GLY A 36 3.01 -10.62 9.14
CA GLY A 36 3.38 -9.34 9.78
C GLY A 36 3.25 -8.10 8.89
N TYR A 37 2.76 -8.26 7.65
CA TYR A 37 2.26 -7.14 6.86
C TYR A 37 1.12 -6.44 7.62
N GLY A 38 1.28 -5.14 7.87
CA GLY A 38 0.26 -4.31 8.50
C GLY A 38 -0.17 -3.27 7.48
N PHE A 39 -1.42 -3.35 7.03
CA PHE A 39 -1.96 -2.41 6.05
C PHE A 39 -1.87 -0.96 6.56
N GLY A 40 -2.06 -0.73 7.86
CA GLY A 40 -1.91 0.59 8.47
C GLY A 40 -0.47 1.13 8.51
N LYS A 41 0.56 0.27 8.38
CA LYS A 41 1.96 0.71 8.49
C LYS A 41 2.43 1.60 7.34
N SER A 42 1.74 1.56 6.19
CA SER A 42 2.05 2.44 5.05
C SER A 42 1.41 3.82 5.19
N PHE A 43 0.42 3.98 6.07
CA PHE A 43 -0.33 5.23 6.22
C PHE A 43 0.57 6.36 6.72
N ASP A 44 1.32 6.13 7.80
CA ASP A 44 2.20 7.15 8.38
C ASP A 44 3.27 7.59 7.37
N VAL A 45 3.91 6.64 6.69
CA VAL A 45 4.91 6.92 5.64
C VAL A 45 4.33 7.77 4.51
N GLY A 46 3.12 7.45 4.05
CA GLY A 46 2.46 8.20 2.99
C GLY A 46 2.04 9.60 3.45
N LEU A 47 1.59 9.74 4.69
CA LEU A 47 1.22 11.02 5.28
C LEU A 47 2.45 11.92 5.41
N ASP A 48 3.55 11.42 5.96
CA ASP A 48 4.81 12.15 6.10
C ASP A 48 5.29 12.65 4.72
N LEU A 49 5.28 11.78 3.71
CA LEU A 49 5.68 12.15 2.34
C LEU A 49 4.82 13.30 1.76
N ILE A 50 3.51 13.28 2.01
CA ILE A 50 2.61 14.34 1.53
C ILE A 50 2.89 15.65 2.27
N LEU A 51 3.04 15.59 3.59
CA LEU A 51 3.31 16.78 4.42
C LEU A 51 4.64 17.42 4.04
N ASP A 52 5.71 16.63 3.91
CA ASP A 52 7.03 17.08 3.45
C ASP A 52 6.93 17.78 2.09
N GLY A 53 6.19 17.19 1.14
CA GLY A 53 5.99 17.78 -0.18
C GLY A 53 5.24 19.11 -0.16
N ILE A 54 4.26 19.27 0.75
CA ILE A 54 3.54 20.53 0.95
C ILE A 54 4.45 21.59 1.57
N GLU A 55 5.24 21.22 2.58
CA GLU A 55 6.19 22.12 3.23
C GLU A 55 7.25 22.63 2.24
N GLU A 56 7.81 21.74 1.41
CA GLU A 56 8.74 22.11 0.36
C GLU A 56 8.10 23.05 -0.68
N ALA A 57 6.86 22.78 -1.08
CA ALA A 57 6.14 23.63 -2.04
C ALA A 57 5.94 25.04 -1.46
N ALA A 58 5.50 25.14 -0.21
CA ALA A 58 5.32 26.42 0.48
C ALA A 58 6.64 27.20 0.61
N ALA A 59 7.76 26.51 0.89
CA ALA A 59 9.06 27.13 0.99
C ALA A 59 9.62 27.65 -0.35
N ARG A 60 9.18 27.10 -1.49
CA ARG A 60 9.56 27.57 -2.84
C ARG A 60 8.81 28.82 -3.28
N GLU A 61 7.65 29.10 -2.68
CA GLU A 61 6.78 30.23 -3.03
C GLU A 61 7.05 31.50 -2.21
N GLY A 62 7.86 31.41 -1.14
CA GLY A 62 8.29 32.54 -0.29
C GLY A 62 9.65 33.10 -0.67
#